data_AF-A0A5E4NJQ8-F1
#
_entry.id   AF-A0A5E4NJQ8-F1
#
_cell.length_a   1.000
_cell.length_b   1.000
_cell.length_c   1.000
_cell.angle_alpha   90.00
_cell.angle_beta   90.00
_cell.angle_gamma   90.00
#
_symmetry.space_group_name_H-M   'P 1'
#
loop_
_entity.id
_entity.type
_entity.pdbx_description
1 polymer ?
#
loop_
_entity_poly.entity_id
_entity_poly.type
_entity_poly.pdbx_seq_one_letter_code
_entity_poly.pdbx_strand_id
1 'polypeptide(L)'
;MTAITDQEFEELLLEAWDRCTDDQSLRTAPVYGRLRKWLAKLSSKCRRGDSDRCQLQYVLCALRANDYACLDKLLDEDIDEPAYSTAAATGCEVAVAKKEEQSVEAKGGTDARLTAALATVDDRISLQQFLREVAAHTCDGGTLLARISTDVLSDFRSFVDNVFSNRVTQIGMVLAREQMSIRDRYTDLESRTMNRAQLALIRVKESMPTFDWNRYATETGYLKGLVVSRCVQDTNSDDADSDDLRGKGLLYQLNWLRSEIDRADCDNHGLQEQHSSLINELATINKKISDVQCKAANDMAILTEELNRLRTKSADQICTIDKLMETIQITMENSKTDSTTNKITCSLDR
;
A
#
# COMPACT_ATOMS: atom_id res chain seq x y z
N MET A 1 -11.07 9.39 22.02
CA MET A 1 -9.67 9.14 21.67
C MET A 1 -9.56 7.68 21.28
N THR A 2 -9.53 7.40 19.99
CA THR A 2 -9.35 6.04 19.46
C THR A 2 -7.94 5.58 19.82
N ALA A 3 -7.83 4.41 20.46
CA ALA A 3 -6.52 3.79 20.67
C ALA A 3 -5.93 3.52 19.29
N ILE A 4 -4.85 4.22 19.01
CA ILE A 4 -4.13 4.15 17.74
C ILE A 4 -3.46 2.77 17.68
N THR A 5 -3.53 2.13 16.52
CA THR A 5 -2.91 0.82 16.31
C THR A 5 -1.42 0.99 16.08
N ASP A 6 -0.61 0.04 16.58
CA ASP A 6 0.83 0.00 16.31
C ASP A 6 1.15 0.05 14.80
N GLN A 7 0.21 -0.43 13.98
CA GLN A 7 0.29 -0.40 12.52
C GLN A 7 0.35 1.01 11.94
N GLU A 8 -0.50 1.95 12.41
CA GLU A 8 -0.47 3.35 11.91
C GLU A 8 0.87 4.03 12.21
N PHE A 9 1.48 3.72 13.35
CA PHE A 9 2.78 4.26 13.71
C PHE A 9 3.87 3.70 12.79
N GLU A 10 3.88 2.39 12.53
CA GLU A 10 4.85 1.76 11.63
C GLU A 10 4.74 2.32 10.20
N GLU A 11 3.54 2.60 9.71
CA GLU A 11 3.33 3.25 8.41
C GLU A 11 3.95 4.65 8.35
N LEU A 12 3.74 5.48 9.39
CA LEU A 12 4.38 6.80 9.49
C LEU A 12 5.91 6.70 9.60
N LEU A 13 6.40 5.70 10.32
CA LEU A 13 7.84 5.49 10.52
C LEU A 13 8.50 5.10 9.21
N LEU A 14 7.89 4.20 8.44
CA LEU A 14 8.33 3.79 7.11
C LEU A 14 8.32 4.98 6.13
N GLU A 15 7.25 5.78 6.11
CA GLU A 15 7.19 6.98 5.27
C GLU A 15 8.35 7.95 5.57
N ALA A 16 8.66 8.16 6.86
CA ALA A 16 9.75 9.02 7.27
C ALA A 16 11.12 8.48 6.83
N TRP A 17 11.32 7.16 6.89
CA TRP A 17 12.53 6.49 6.42
C TRP A 17 12.70 6.58 4.90
N ASP A 18 11.64 6.37 4.14
CA ASP A 18 11.67 6.46 2.67
C ASP A 18 12.01 7.89 2.23
N ARG A 19 11.33 8.89 2.79
CA ARG A 19 11.63 10.32 2.56
C ARG A 19 13.06 10.67 2.89
N CYS A 20 13.56 10.18 4.02
CA CYS A 20 14.94 10.39 4.46
C CYS A 20 15.94 9.77 3.49
N THR A 21 15.58 8.65 2.86
CA THR A 21 16.46 7.92 1.95
C THR A 21 16.42 8.49 0.54
N ASP A 22 15.25 8.85 0.02
CA ASP A 22 15.10 9.24 -1.39
C ASP A 22 15.50 10.68 -1.69
N ASP A 23 15.42 11.59 -0.71
CA ASP A 23 15.77 13.00 -0.91
C ASP A 23 17.29 13.23 -0.90
N GLN A 24 17.87 13.41 -2.10
CA GLN A 24 19.28 13.66 -2.28
C GLN A 24 19.75 15.00 -1.68
N SER A 25 18.87 16.00 -1.60
CA SER A 25 19.20 17.30 -1.01
C SER A 25 19.30 17.20 0.52
N LEU A 26 18.39 16.44 1.13
CA LEU A 26 18.44 16.12 2.56
C LEU A 26 19.71 15.37 2.92
N ARG A 27 20.19 14.41 2.11
CA ARG A 27 21.44 13.66 2.38
C ARG A 27 22.68 14.55 2.51
N THR A 28 22.69 15.71 1.86
CA THR A 28 23.77 16.69 1.96
C THR A 28 23.59 17.69 3.10
N ALA A 29 22.40 17.75 3.69
CA ALA A 29 22.09 18.66 4.78
C ALA A 29 22.70 18.16 6.11
N PRO A 30 23.16 19.07 6.99
CA PRO A 30 23.77 18.69 8.27
C PRO A 30 22.78 17.96 9.21
N VAL A 31 21.48 18.19 9.05
CA VAL A 31 20.40 17.56 9.83
C VAL A 31 20.25 16.06 9.57
N TYR A 32 20.72 15.56 8.42
CA TYR A 32 20.50 14.17 8.01
C TYR A 32 21.01 13.14 9.01
N GLY A 33 22.23 13.36 9.54
CA GLY A 33 22.82 12.45 10.52
C GLY A 33 22.04 12.39 11.83
N ARG A 34 21.48 13.52 12.28
CA ARG A 34 20.63 13.60 13.47
C ARG A 34 19.28 12.93 13.24
N LEU A 35 18.63 13.23 12.13
CA LEU A 35 17.34 12.65 11.76
C LEU A 35 17.41 11.12 11.70
N ARG A 36 18.47 10.58 11.07
CA ARG A 36 18.65 9.13 10.95
C ARG A 36 18.86 8.44 12.31
N LYS A 37 19.64 9.06 13.20
CA LYS A 37 19.83 8.57 14.58
C LYS A 37 18.53 8.63 15.37
N TRP A 38 17.76 9.70 15.21
CA TRP A 38 16.45 9.87 15.84
C TRP A 38 15.45 8.80 15.40
N LEU A 39 15.30 8.58 14.08
CA LEU A 39 14.43 7.54 13.52
C LEU A 39 14.83 6.14 13.98
N ALA A 40 16.13 5.84 14.07
CA ALA A 40 16.63 4.58 14.59
C ALA A 40 16.35 4.40 16.09
N LYS A 41 16.46 5.47 16.88
CA LYS A 41 16.09 5.46 18.31
C LYS A 41 14.58 5.19 18.44
N LEU A 42 13.76 5.87 17.64
CA LEU A 42 12.30 5.70 17.62
C LEU A 42 11.89 4.27 17.23
N SER A 43 12.54 3.69 16.21
CA SER A 43 12.25 2.32 15.77
C SER A 43 12.59 1.27 16.83
N SER A 44 13.64 1.51 17.62
CA SER A 44 14.11 0.60 18.67
C SER A 44 13.29 0.65 19.98
N LYS A 45 12.41 1.64 20.17
CA LYS A 45 11.56 1.73 21.37
C LYS A 45 10.47 0.64 21.36
N CYS A 46 10.47 -0.23 22.36
CA CYS A 46 9.46 -1.28 22.55
C CYS A 46 8.09 -0.75 23.03
N ARG A 47 8.04 0.46 23.60
CA ARG A 47 6.80 1.14 23.99
C ARG A 47 6.83 2.54 23.41
N ARG A 48 5.82 2.86 22.61
CA ARG A 48 5.67 4.14 21.93
C ARG A 48 4.42 4.81 22.47
N GLY A 49 4.55 6.06 22.88
CA GLY A 49 3.42 6.85 23.38
C GLY A 49 2.85 7.77 22.31
N ASP A 50 1.70 8.38 22.60
CA ASP A 50 1.10 9.41 21.73
C ASP A 50 2.05 10.58 21.47
N SER A 51 2.95 10.87 22.41
CA SER A 51 4.00 11.89 22.25
C SER A 51 4.98 11.55 21.11
N ASP A 52 5.46 10.29 21.04
CA ASP A 52 6.37 9.85 19.98
C ASP A 52 5.68 9.95 18.61
N ARG A 53 4.38 9.65 18.54
CA ARG A 53 3.58 9.79 17.32
C ARG A 53 3.46 11.25 16.89
N CYS A 54 3.12 12.15 17.81
CA CYS A 54 3.01 13.57 17.51
C CYS A 54 4.34 14.11 16.98
N GLN A 55 5.46 13.77 17.62
CA GLN A 55 6.79 14.14 17.14
C GLN A 55 7.07 13.59 15.74
N LEU A 56 6.76 12.31 15.48
CA LEU A 56 6.92 11.69 14.16
C LEU A 56 6.07 12.39 13.08
N GLN A 57 4.84 12.78 13.41
CA GLN A 57 3.98 13.54 12.49
C GLN A 57 4.52 14.95 12.21
N TYR A 58 5.05 15.65 13.22
CA TYR A 58 5.70 16.95 13.02
C TYR A 58 6.94 16.83 12.13
N VAL A 59 7.77 15.81 12.36
CA VAL A 59 8.94 15.53 11.53
C VAL A 59 8.52 15.23 10.09
N LEU A 60 7.47 14.43 9.87
CA LEU A 60 6.92 14.17 8.54
C LEU A 60 6.39 15.43 7.87
N CYS A 61 5.70 16.31 8.59
CA CYS A 61 5.24 17.59 8.05
C CYS A 61 6.42 18.47 7.61
N ALA A 62 7.47 18.57 8.42
CA ALA A 62 8.69 19.31 8.07
C ALA A 62 9.41 18.69 6.85
N LEU A 63 9.50 17.36 6.79
CA LEU A 63 10.05 16.63 5.63
C LEU A 63 9.21 16.84 4.37
N ARG A 64 7.88 16.88 4.49
CA ARG A 64 6.98 17.15 3.35
C ARG A 64 7.10 18.57 2.81
N ALA A 65 7.40 19.52 3.69
CA ALA A 65 7.61 20.92 3.34
C ALA A 65 9.06 21.25 2.90
N ASN A 66 9.99 20.28 2.98
CA ASN A 66 11.43 20.51 2.82
C ASN A 66 11.97 21.63 3.76
N ASP A 67 11.39 21.77 4.95
CA ASP A 67 11.80 22.77 5.94
C ASP A 67 12.86 22.20 6.89
N TYR A 68 14.11 22.18 6.42
CA TYR A 68 15.24 21.64 7.18
C TYR A 68 15.55 22.47 8.44
N ALA A 69 15.17 23.75 8.50
CA ALA A 69 15.36 24.58 9.68
C ALA A 69 14.37 24.22 10.80
N CYS A 70 13.14 23.83 10.44
CA CYS A 70 12.17 23.28 11.39
C CYS A 70 12.64 21.90 11.92
N LEU A 71 13.13 21.03 11.02
CA LEU A 71 13.71 19.74 11.38
C LEU A 71 14.88 19.88 12.35
N ASP A 72 15.75 20.88 12.15
CA ASP A 72 16.91 21.10 13.02
C ASP A 72 16.48 21.38 14.46
N LYS A 73 15.49 22.26 14.64
CA LYS A 73 14.93 22.60 15.95
C LYS A 73 14.24 21.42 16.63
N LEU A 74 13.52 20.61 15.86
CA LEU A 74 12.82 19.42 16.38
C LEU A 74 13.78 18.33 16.85
N LEU A 75 15.01 18.29 16.31
CA LEU A 75 16.00 17.25 16.60
C LEU A 75 17.05 17.68 17.65
N ASP A 76 17.11 18.97 17.99
CA ASP A 76 18.05 19.52 18.99
C ASP A 76 17.52 19.44 20.43
N GLU A 77 16.25 19.10 20.64
CA GLU A 77 15.74 18.80 21.97
C GLU A 77 16.16 17.38 22.36
N ASP A 78 17.21 17.28 23.18
CA ASP A 78 17.61 16.03 23.82
C ASP A 78 16.39 15.40 24.51
N ILE A 79 16.05 14.19 24.07
CA ILE A 79 14.83 13.41 24.40
C ILE A 79 14.68 13.09 25.91
N ASP A 80 15.61 13.52 26.75
CA ASP A 80 15.69 13.12 28.15
C ASP A 80 14.99 14.10 29.13
N GLU A 81 14.43 15.23 28.66
CA GLU A 81 13.53 16.07 29.48
C GLU A 81 12.16 16.32 28.83
N PRO A 82 11.04 15.91 29.47
CA PRO A 82 9.69 16.19 28.98
C PRO A 82 9.30 17.65 29.28
N ALA A 83 9.72 18.58 28.43
CA ALA A 83 9.30 19.98 28.50
C ALA A 83 8.25 20.30 27.41
N TYR A 84 7.01 19.80 27.55
CA TYR A 84 5.89 20.32 26.75
C TYR A 84 4.65 20.56 27.61
N SER A 85 4.46 21.82 28.01
CA SER A 85 3.20 22.34 28.56
C SER A 85 2.68 23.60 27.86
N THR A 86 3.34 24.19 26.86
CA THR A 86 2.93 25.56 26.41
C THR A 86 3.04 25.90 24.93
N ALA A 87 3.48 25.03 24.02
CA ALA A 87 3.61 25.40 22.60
C ALA A 87 2.38 25.11 21.71
N ALA A 88 1.23 24.72 22.28
CA ALA A 88 0.04 24.32 21.51
C ALA A 88 -0.82 25.49 20.97
N ALA A 89 -0.32 26.73 20.91
CA ALA A 89 -1.17 27.89 20.60
C ALA A 89 -0.69 28.81 19.46
N THR A 90 0.36 28.47 18.71
CA THR A 90 0.70 29.22 17.49
C THR A 90 0.27 28.44 16.27
N GLY A 91 -0.98 28.67 15.87
CA GLY A 91 -1.56 28.20 14.63
C GLY A 91 -0.73 28.64 13.44
N CYS A 92 -0.31 27.67 12.64
CA CYS A 92 0.19 27.90 11.30
C CYS A 92 -1.02 28.19 10.39
N GLU A 93 -1.58 29.39 10.49
CA GLU A 93 -2.56 29.90 9.54
C GLU A 93 -1.82 30.20 8.22
N VAL A 94 -2.08 29.35 7.22
CA VAL A 94 -1.73 29.61 5.83
C VAL A 94 -2.50 30.86 5.39
N ALA A 95 -1.77 31.96 5.22
CA ALA A 95 -2.27 33.22 4.73
C ALA A 95 -2.78 33.07 3.29
N VAL A 96 -4.08 32.78 3.15
CA VAL A 96 -4.80 32.89 1.88
C VAL A 96 -5.08 34.38 1.65
N ALA A 97 -4.35 34.95 0.70
CA ALA A 97 -4.46 36.33 0.29
C ALA A 97 -5.91 36.67 -0.12
N LYS A 98 -6.54 37.55 0.66
CA LYS A 98 -7.75 38.29 0.26
C LYS A 98 -7.42 39.11 -0.99
N LYS A 99 -7.98 38.70 -2.12
CA LYS A 99 -7.98 39.50 -3.35
C LYS A 99 -9.30 40.27 -3.41
N GLU A 100 -9.18 41.58 -3.54
CA GLU A 100 -10.28 42.55 -3.61
C GLU A 100 -11.28 42.20 -4.71
N GLU A 101 -12.55 42.03 -4.31
CA GLU A 101 -13.70 42.04 -5.21
C GLU A 101 -14.00 43.48 -5.62
N GLN A 102 -13.61 43.85 -6.84
CA GLN A 102 -14.16 45.01 -7.53
C GLN A 102 -15.45 44.61 -8.23
N SER A 103 -16.57 45.15 -7.74
CA SER A 103 -17.88 45.05 -8.37
C SER A 103 -17.91 45.87 -9.67
N VAL A 104 -17.82 45.19 -10.80
CA VAL A 104 -18.06 45.77 -12.13
C VAL A 104 -19.53 45.57 -12.47
N GLU A 105 -20.27 46.68 -12.61
CA GLU A 105 -21.66 46.69 -13.10
C GLU A 105 -21.75 46.07 -14.51
N ALA A 106 -22.41 44.91 -14.58
CA ALA A 106 -22.60 44.16 -15.81
C ALA A 106 -23.63 44.85 -16.72
N LYS A 107 -23.16 45.41 -17.85
CA LYS A 107 -24.01 45.71 -19.01
C LYS A 107 -24.48 44.38 -19.61
N GLY A 108 -25.78 44.09 -19.52
CA GLY A 108 -26.43 42.84 -19.96
C GLY A 108 -26.45 42.54 -21.47
N GLY A 109 -25.36 42.81 -22.20
CA GLY A 109 -25.21 42.51 -23.63
C GLY A 109 -24.17 41.43 -23.96
N THR A 110 -23.33 41.02 -23.00
CA THR A 110 -22.24 40.05 -23.22
C THR A 110 -22.69 38.60 -23.17
N ASP A 111 -23.71 38.26 -22.37
CA ASP A 111 -24.17 36.88 -22.18
C ASP A 111 -24.72 36.24 -23.46
N ALA A 112 -25.41 37.01 -24.31
CA ALA A 112 -26.01 36.50 -25.55
C ALA A 112 -24.96 36.07 -26.60
N ARG A 113 -23.78 36.70 -26.60
CA ARG A 113 -22.70 36.38 -27.54
C ARG A 113 -21.89 35.16 -27.09
N LEU A 114 -21.62 35.07 -25.79
CA LEU A 114 -20.93 33.92 -25.21
C LEU A 114 -21.77 32.65 -25.35
N THR A 115 -23.08 32.72 -25.07
CA THR A 115 -23.99 31.58 -25.24
C THR A 115 -24.12 31.15 -26.69
N ALA A 116 -24.18 32.09 -27.64
CA ALA A 116 -24.17 31.76 -29.07
C ALA A 116 -22.85 31.09 -29.51
N ALA A 117 -21.71 31.57 -29.02
CA ALA A 117 -20.41 30.96 -29.31
C ALA A 117 -20.29 29.54 -28.73
N LEU A 118 -20.74 29.33 -27.48
CA LEU A 118 -20.76 28.01 -26.85
C LEU A 118 -21.71 27.03 -27.55
N ALA A 119 -22.82 27.51 -28.12
CA ALA A 119 -23.75 26.67 -28.88
C ALA A 119 -23.18 26.21 -30.23
N THR A 120 -22.19 26.92 -30.77
CA THR A 120 -21.54 26.58 -32.05
C THR A 120 -20.28 25.72 -31.90
N VAL A 121 -19.85 25.44 -30.67
CA VAL A 121 -18.67 24.60 -30.42
C VAL A 121 -18.99 23.14 -30.75
N ASP A 122 -18.21 22.57 -31.66
CA ASP A 122 -18.24 21.14 -32.00
C ASP A 122 -17.38 20.33 -31.00
N ASP A 123 -17.85 19.16 -30.58
CA ASP A 123 -17.15 18.26 -29.64
C ASP A 123 -15.77 17.80 -30.15
N ARG A 124 -15.52 17.96 -31.46
CA ARG A 124 -14.26 17.59 -32.11
C ARG A 124 -13.16 18.64 -31.99
N ILE A 125 -13.44 19.84 -31.50
CA ILE A 125 -12.43 20.87 -31.43
C ILE A 125 -11.41 20.58 -30.31
N SER A 126 -10.14 20.92 -30.56
CA SER A 126 -9.11 20.81 -29.53
C SER A 126 -9.35 21.81 -28.40
N LEU A 127 -8.92 21.47 -27.18
CA LEU A 127 -9.02 22.37 -26.02
C LEU A 127 -8.37 23.73 -26.29
N GLN A 128 -7.23 23.78 -27.00
CA GLN A 128 -6.59 25.05 -27.35
C GLN A 128 -7.43 25.91 -28.29
N GLN A 129 -8.14 25.27 -29.22
CA GLN A 129 -9.02 25.95 -30.16
C GLN A 129 -10.28 26.46 -29.44
N PHE A 130 -10.88 25.64 -28.58
CA PHE A 130 -11.97 26.04 -27.69
C PHE A 130 -11.58 27.24 -26.82
N LEU A 131 -10.44 27.18 -26.13
CA LEU A 131 -9.96 28.27 -25.28
C LEU A 131 -9.78 29.56 -26.09
N ARG A 132 -9.28 29.48 -27.33
CA ARG A 132 -9.08 30.63 -28.21
C ARG A 132 -10.41 31.25 -28.68
N GLU A 133 -11.39 30.42 -29.03
CA GLU A 133 -12.72 30.86 -29.47
C GLU A 133 -13.51 31.50 -28.32
N VAL A 134 -13.45 30.92 -27.12
CA VAL A 134 -14.13 31.45 -25.93
C VAL A 134 -13.41 32.68 -25.35
N ALA A 135 -12.07 32.73 -25.41
CA ALA A 135 -11.27 33.84 -24.90
C ALA A 135 -11.65 35.21 -25.50
N ALA A 136 -12.03 35.25 -26.77
CA ALA A 136 -12.45 36.48 -27.44
C ALA A 136 -13.75 37.07 -26.88
N HIS A 137 -14.51 36.28 -26.12
CA HIS A 137 -15.81 36.64 -25.56
C HIS A 137 -15.79 36.88 -24.05
N THR A 138 -14.67 36.64 -23.37
CA THR A 138 -14.53 36.93 -21.93
C THR A 138 -13.92 38.30 -21.68
N CYS A 139 -14.26 38.91 -20.54
CA CYS A 139 -13.83 40.25 -20.15
C CYS A 139 -12.30 40.38 -19.98
N ASP A 140 -11.64 39.26 -19.69
CA ASP A 140 -10.21 39.14 -19.41
C ASP A 140 -9.42 38.54 -20.58
N GLY A 141 -10.03 38.42 -21.77
CA GLY A 141 -9.36 37.85 -22.95
C GLY A 141 -8.95 36.38 -22.79
N GLY A 142 -9.65 35.64 -21.94
CA GLY A 142 -9.43 34.22 -21.65
C GLY A 142 -8.29 33.93 -20.67
N THR A 143 -7.73 34.95 -20.00
CA THR A 143 -6.57 34.77 -19.12
C THR A 143 -6.86 33.81 -17.96
N LEU A 144 -8.02 33.94 -17.31
CA LEU A 144 -8.48 33.05 -16.25
C LEU A 144 -8.75 31.64 -16.78
N LEU A 145 -9.38 31.53 -17.96
CA LEU A 145 -9.70 30.26 -18.61
C LEU A 145 -8.42 29.47 -18.94
N ALA A 146 -7.40 30.15 -19.49
CA ALA A 146 -6.10 29.59 -19.80
C ALA A 146 -5.35 29.14 -18.53
N ARG A 147 -5.42 29.93 -17.45
CA ARG A 147 -4.84 29.56 -16.16
C ARG A 147 -5.51 28.32 -15.58
N ILE A 148 -6.84 28.30 -15.49
CA ILE A 148 -7.60 27.13 -15.00
C ILE A 148 -7.27 25.89 -15.83
N SER A 149 -7.22 26.01 -17.16
CA SER A 149 -6.84 24.89 -18.02
C SER A 149 -5.42 24.40 -17.75
N THR A 150 -4.48 25.30 -17.46
CA THR A 150 -3.10 24.94 -17.16
C THR A 150 -3.01 24.23 -15.80
N ASP A 151 -3.72 24.75 -14.79
CA ASP A 151 -3.80 24.18 -13.45
C ASP A 151 -4.40 22.75 -13.52
N VAL A 152 -5.54 22.57 -14.22
CA VAL A 152 -6.18 21.25 -14.38
C VAL A 152 -5.30 20.26 -15.15
N LEU A 153 -4.59 20.71 -16.20
CA LEU A 153 -3.67 19.83 -16.93
C LEU A 153 -2.45 19.45 -16.09
N SER A 154 -1.97 20.37 -15.25
CA SER A 154 -0.89 20.10 -14.29
C SER A 154 -1.33 19.09 -13.23
N ASP A 155 -2.52 19.28 -12.65
CA ASP A 155 -3.11 18.37 -11.66
C ASP A 155 -3.34 16.99 -12.27
N PHE A 156 -3.85 16.92 -13.50
CA PHE A 156 -4.03 15.67 -14.21
C PHE A 156 -2.69 14.96 -14.47
N ARG A 157 -1.65 15.67 -14.90
CA ARG A 157 -0.31 15.09 -15.08
C ARG A 157 0.25 14.56 -13.76
N SER A 158 0.18 15.34 -12.69
CA SER A 158 0.60 14.93 -11.36
C SER A 158 -0.17 13.69 -10.89
N PHE A 159 -1.49 13.67 -11.08
CA PHE A 159 -2.33 12.50 -10.77
C PHE A 159 -1.88 11.26 -11.56
N VAL A 160 -1.70 11.39 -12.87
CA VAL A 160 -1.26 10.31 -13.75
C VAL A 160 0.12 9.79 -13.31
N ASP A 161 1.08 10.67 -13.07
CA ASP A 161 2.42 10.32 -12.62
C ASP A 161 2.39 9.60 -11.26
N ASN A 162 1.56 10.06 -10.33
CA ASN A 162 1.38 9.42 -9.02
C ASN A 162 0.74 8.03 -9.15
N VAL A 163 -0.29 7.87 -9.97
CA VAL A 163 -0.95 6.57 -10.20
C VAL A 163 0.00 5.58 -10.86
N PHE A 164 0.74 6.01 -11.88
CA PHE A 164 1.71 5.14 -12.56
C PHE A 164 2.90 4.82 -11.67
N SER A 165 3.46 5.81 -10.96
CA SER A 165 4.56 5.59 -10.03
C SER A 165 4.17 4.61 -8.92
N ASN A 166 3.01 4.81 -8.29
CA ASN A 166 2.52 3.90 -7.25
C ASN A 166 2.30 2.48 -7.80
N ARG A 167 1.69 2.34 -8.98
CA ARG A 167 1.49 1.03 -9.62
C ARG A 167 2.81 0.35 -9.97
N VAL A 168 3.79 1.09 -10.49
CA VAL A 168 5.13 0.56 -10.80
C VAL A 168 5.82 0.09 -9.52
N THR A 169 5.77 0.88 -8.45
CA THR A 169 6.33 0.50 -7.15
C THR A 169 5.66 -0.75 -6.59
N GLN A 170 4.32 -0.85 -6.64
CA GLN A 170 3.60 -2.04 -6.20
C GLN A 170 3.98 -3.30 -6.99
N ILE A 171 4.05 -3.20 -8.32
CA ILE A 171 4.50 -4.31 -9.18
C ILE A 171 5.95 -4.68 -8.83
N GLY A 172 6.82 -3.68 -8.64
CA GLY A 172 8.21 -3.89 -8.23
C GLY A 172 8.33 -4.65 -6.91
N MET A 173 7.53 -4.28 -5.90
CA MET A 173 7.51 -4.98 -4.61
C MET A 173 7.05 -6.43 -4.72
N VAL A 174 6.00 -6.70 -5.52
CA VAL A 174 5.51 -8.07 -5.74
C VAL A 174 6.59 -8.91 -6.44
N LEU A 175 7.20 -8.38 -7.50
CA LEU A 175 8.28 -9.08 -8.21
C LEU A 175 9.49 -9.34 -7.31
N ALA A 176 9.89 -8.38 -6.49
CA ALA A 176 10.99 -8.56 -5.54
C ALA A 176 10.70 -9.67 -4.53
N ARG A 177 9.47 -9.73 -4.01
CA ARG A 177 9.04 -10.79 -3.07
C ARG A 177 9.06 -12.17 -3.73
N GLU A 178 8.55 -12.29 -4.95
CA GLU A 178 8.58 -13.55 -5.72
C GLU A 178 10.02 -14.00 -5.99
N GLN A 179 10.91 -13.09 -6.40
CA GLN A 179 12.32 -13.41 -6.62
C GLN A 179 13.01 -13.90 -5.33
N MET A 180 12.72 -13.25 -4.20
CA MET A 180 13.22 -13.70 -2.90
C MET A 180 12.72 -15.10 -2.55
N SER A 181 11.42 -15.36 -2.74
CA SER A 181 10.81 -16.67 -2.50
C SER A 181 11.41 -17.77 -3.37
N ILE A 182 11.65 -17.51 -4.65
CA ILE A 182 12.30 -18.46 -5.56
C ILE A 182 13.71 -18.78 -5.09
N ARG A 183 14.50 -17.75 -4.73
CA ARG A 183 15.87 -17.94 -4.23
C ARG A 183 15.90 -18.79 -2.96
N ASP A 184 15.02 -18.51 -2.01
CA ASP A 184 14.96 -19.25 -0.75
C ASP A 184 14.58 -20.73 -1.00
N ARG A 185 13.64 -20.99 -1.93
CA ARG A 185 13.28 -22.35 -2.35
C ARG A 185 14.46 -23.12 -2.98
N TYR A 186 15.29 -22.47 -3.79
CA TYR A 186 16.47 -23.11 -4.36
C TYR A 186 17.54 -23.39 -3.30
N THR A 187 17.71 -22.49 -2.34
CA THR A 187 18.63 -22.67 -1.20
C THR A 187 18.22 -23.88 -0.37
N ASP A 188 16.93 -24.03 -0.09
CA ASP A 188 16.40 -25.20 0.61
C ASP A 188 16.60 -26.50 -0.18
N LEU A 189 16.36 -26.46 -1.49
CA LEU A 189 16.56 -27.63 -2.35
C LEU A 189 18.03 -28.04 -2.42
N GLU A 190 18.95 -27.08 -2.52
CA GLU A 190 20.38 -27.30 -2.47
C GLU A 190 20.80 -27.96 -1.16
N SER A 191 20.38 -27.40 -0.02
CA SER A 191 20.65 -27.95 1.31
C SER A 191 20.15 -29.39 1.45
N ARG A 192 18.91 -29.67 1.03
CA ARG A 192 18.33 -31.03 1.05
C ARG A 192 19.09 -32.00 0.15
N THR A 193 19.48 -31.56 -1.04
CA THR A 193 20.21 -32.40 -2.01
C THR A 193 21.61 -32.71 -1.50
N MET A 194 22.29 -31.72 -0.92
CA MET A 194 23.60 -31.89 -0.30
C MET A 194 23.54 -32.86 0.88
N ASN A 195 22.55 -32.71 1.77
CA ASN A 195 22.33 -33.62 2.89
C ASN A 195 22.09 -35.06 2.42
N ARG A 196 21.25 -35.26 1.38
CA ARG A 196 21.02 -36.58 0.79
C ARG A 196 22.30 -37.17 0.19
N ALA A 197 23.09 -36.36 -0.51
CA ALA A 197 24.36 -36.79 -1.08
C ALA A 197 25.37 -37.19 0.01
N GLN A 198 25.47 -36.42 1.09
CA GLN A 198 26.32 -36.74 2.25
C GLN A 198 25.89 -38.04 2.93
N LEU A 199 24.58 -38.23 3.17
CA LEU A 199 24.06 -39.48 3.74
C LEU A 199 24.33 -40.69 2.83
N ALA A 200 24.16 -40.54 1.52
CA ALA A 200 24.50 -41.58 0.55
C ALA A 200 25.99 -41.91 0.59
N LEU A 201 26.85 -40.90 0.69
CA LEU A 201 28.30 -41.08 0.82
C LEU A 201 28.67 -41.83 2.11
N ILE A 202 28.04 -41.48 3.24
CA ILE A 202 28.23 -42.19 4.52
C ILE A 202 27.83 -43.66 4.36
N ARG A 203 26.65 -43.95 3.79
CA ARG A 203 26.20 -45.33 3.56
C ARG A 203 27.12 -46.11 2.64
N VAL A 204 27.66 -45.48 1.59
CA VAL A 204 28.65 -46.11 0.70
C VAL A 204 29.91 -46.45 1.48
N LYS A 205 30.42 -45.55 2.33
CA LYS A 205 31.59 -45.80 3.17
C LYS A 205 31.36 -46.89 4.21
N GLU A 206 30.20 -46.91 4.86
CA GLU A 206 29.81 -47.95 5.82
C GLU A 206 29.69 -49.31 5.14
N SER A 207 29.04 -49.35 3.99
CA SER A 207 28.84 -50.59 3.25
C SER A 207 30.15 -51.06 2.64
N MET A 208 30.93 -50.17 2.03
CA MET A 208 32.13 -50.47 1.23
C MET A 208 33.30 -49.57 1.67
N PRO A 209 34.00 -49.90 2.77
CA PRO A 209 35.06 -49.05 3.32
C PRO A 209 36.25 -48.85 2.39
N THR A 210 36.51 -49.82 1.51
CA THR A 210 37.60 -49.82 0.54
C THR A 210 37.22 -49.19 -0.80
N PHE A 211 36.06 -48.53 -0.89
CA PHE A 211 35.60 -47.89 -2.11
C PHE A 211 36.51 -46.71 -2.50
N ASP A 212 37.06 -46.76 -3.72
CA ASP A 212 37.92 -45.73 -4.29
C ASP A 212 37.21 -45.00 -5.43
N TRP A 213 36.90 -43.71 -5.19
CA TRP A 213 36.22 -42.84 -6.15
C TRP A 213 37.03 -42.59 -7.42
N ASN A 214 38.36 -42.54 -7.33
CA ASN A 214 39.22 -42.28 -8.48
C ASN A 214 39.23 -43.48 -9.43
N ARG A 215 39.28 -44.68 -8.86
CA ARG A 215 39.18 -45.93 -9.64
C ARG A 215 37.80 -46.11 -10.24
N TYR A 216 36.74 -45.79 -9.49
CA TYR A 216 35.37 -45.82 -10.03
C TYR A 216 35.21 -44.90 -11.26
N ALA A 217 35.79 -43.69 -11.22
CA ALA A 217 35.70 -42.75 -12.34
C ALA A 217 36.50 -43.18 -13.58
N THR A 218 37.59 -43.94 -13.38
CA THR A 218 38.55 -44.29 -14.45
C THR A 218 38.30 -45.68 -15.05
N GLU A 219 37.87 -46.65 -14.24
CA GLU A 219 37.71 -48.06 -14.63
C GLU A 219 36.23 -48.42 -14.84
N THR A 220 35.80 -48.58 -16.11
CA THR A 220 34.45 -49.02 -16.48
C THR A 220 34.24 -50.50 -16.12
N GLY A 221 33.92 -50.78 -14.86
CA GLY A 221 33.75 -52.15 -14.35
C GLY A 221 34.14 -52.32 -12.88
N TYR A 222 34.78 -51.32 -12.27
CA TYR A 222 35.19 -51.33 -10.87
C TYR A 222 34.06 -51.74 -9.93
N LEU A 223 32.88 -51.14 -10.09
CA LEU A 223 31.70 -51.45 -9.25
C LEU A 223 31.29 -52.92 -9.36
N LYS A 224 31.27 -53.46 -10.59
CA LYS A 224 30.89 -54.86 -10.84
C LYS A 224 31.91 -55.81 -10.20
N GLY A 225 33.20 -55.54 -10.35
CA GLY A 225 34.26 -56.32 -9.70
C GLY A 225 34.14 -56.30 -8.18
N LEU A 226 33.85 -55.13 -7.60
CA LEU A 226 33.71 -54.96 -6.16
C LEU A 226 32.50 -55.73 -5.59
N VAL A 227 31.33 -55.64 -6.25
CA VAL A 227 30.11 -56.35 -5.85
C VAL A 227 30.29 -57.87 -5.98
N VAL A 228 30.84 -58.34 -7.10
CA VAL A 228 31.08 -59.78 -7.32
C VAL A 228 32.07 -60.34 -6.30
N SER A 229 33.16 -59.62 -6.01
CA SER A 229 34.16 -60.06 -5.03
C SER A 229 33.56 -60.25 -3.64
N ARG A 230 32.62 -59.39 -3.24
CA ARG A 230 31.94 -59.51 -1.94
C ARG A 230 30.95 -60.67 -1.91
N CYS A 231 30.16 -60.84 -2.97
CA CYS A 231 29.24 -61.98 -3.08
C CYS A 231 29.98 -63.32 -3.04
N VAL A 232 31.19 -63.41 -3.60
CA VAL A 232 32.02 -64.63 -3.59
C VAL A 232 32.67 -64.89 -2.22
N GLN A 233 33.01 -63.84 -1.46
CA GLN A 233 33.52 -63.99 -0.10
C GLN A 233 32.46 -64.57 0.86
N ASP A 234 31.19 -64.21 0.67
CA ASP A 234 30.10 -64.74 1.48
C ASP A 234 29.73 -66.20 1.13
N THR A 235 30.12 -66.70 -0.04
CA THR A 235 29.81 -68.09 -0.46
C THR A 235 30.89 -69.12 -0.13
N ASN A 236 32.11 -68.68 0.19
CA ASN A 236 33.22 -69.60 0.51
C ASN A 236 33.32 -69.97 2.00
N SER A 237 32.35 -69.59 2.83
CA SER A 237 32.16 -70.22 4.14
C SER A 237 31.42 -71.55 3.94
N ASP A 238 32.18 -72.57 3.56
CA ASP A 238 31.71 -73.95 3.38
C ASP A 238 31.19 -74.52 4.71
N ASP A 239 29.89 -74.47 4.93
CA ASP A 239 29.18 -75.36 5.86
C ASP A 239 27.77 -75.63 5.32
N ALA A 240 27.28 -76.84 5.55
CA ALA A 240 26.09 -77.44 4.95
C ALA A 240 24.73 -76.81 5.32
N ASP A 241 24.71 -75.50 5.64
CA ASP A 241 23.56 -74.68 6.08
C ASP A 241 23.09 -73.69 4.99
N SER A 242 23.28 -74.03 3.70
CA SER A 242 22.90 -73.18 2.56
C SER A 242 21.40 -72.81 2.53
N ASP A 243 20.53 -73.65 3.06
CA ASP A 243 19.09 -73.34 3.16
C ASP A 243 18.80 -72.39 4.34
N ASP A 244 19.59 -72.42 5.41
CA ASP A 244 19.44 -71.55 6.58
C ASP A 244 19.90 -70.11 6.26
N LEU A 245 20.93 -69.95 5.42
CA LEU A 245 21.38 -68.63 4.95
C LEU A 245 20.34 -67.94 4.05
N ARG A 246 19.65 -68.69 3.18
CA ARG A 246 18.57 -68.17 2.36
C ARG A 246 17.34 -67.79 3.21
N GLY A 247 17.03 -68.58 4.23
CA GLY A 247 16.01 -68.25 5.23
C GLY A 247 16.33 -66.96 5.99
N LYS A 248 17.58 -66.81 6.44
CA LYS A 248 18.07 -65.57 7.09
C LYS A 248 17.98 -64.36 6.17
N GLY A 249 18.36 -64.50 4.90
CA GLY A 249 18.25 -63.43 3.91
C GLY A 249 16.81 -62.94 3.71
N LEU A 250 15.85 -63.86 3.58
CA LEU A 250 14.42 -63.52 3.49
C LEU A 250 13.90 -62.88 4.78
N LEU A 251 14.35 -63.34 5.95
CA LEU A 251 14.00 -62.72 7.24
C LEU A 251 14.54 -61.30 7.35
N TYR A 252 15.78 -61.02 6.94
CA TYR A 252 16.33 -59.67 6.91
C TYR A 252 15.56 -58.76 5.95
N GLN A 253 15.23 -59.25 4.76
CA GLN A 253 14.42 -58.50 3.80
C GLN A 253 13.03 -58.19 4.36
N LEU A 254 12.39 -59.17 5.01
CA LEU A 254 11.08 -58.98 5.63
C LEU A 254 11.14 -58.00 6.80
N ASN A 255 12.20 -58.04 7.60
CA ASN A 255 12.40 -57.09 8.70
C ASN A 255 12.69 -55.67 8.20
N TRP A 256 13.46 -55.55 7.11
CA TRP A 256 13.67 -54.27 6.43
C TRP A 256 12.36 -53.70 5.88
N LEU A 257 11.55 -54.53 5.21
CA LEU A 257 10.25 -54.11 4.70
C LEU A 257 9.30 -53.66 5.82
N ARG A 258 9.30 -54.35 6.96
CA ARG A 258 8.53 -53.90 8.15
C ARG A 258 9.01 -52.54 8.65
N SER A 259 10.31 -52.36 8.83
CA SER A 259 10.87 -51.07 9.25
C SER A 259 10.59 -49.95 8.24
N GLU A 260 10.55 -50.26 6.94
CA GLU A 260 10.21 -49.29 5.89
C GLU A 260 8.72 -48.91 5.93
N ILE A 261 7.83 -49.88 6.19
CA ILE A 261 6.39 -49.62 6.41
C ILE A 261 6.21 -48.73 7.65
N ASP A 262 6.85 -49.07 8.78
CA ASP A 262 6.74 -48.28 10.01
C ASP A 262 7.21 -46.83 9.79
N ARG A 263 8.32 -46.64 9.04
CA ARG A 263 8.80 -45.30 8.69
C ARG A 263 7.81 -44.55 7.80
N ALA A 264 7.26 -45.22 6.79
CA ALA A 264 6.26 -44.62 5.90
C ALA A 264 4.98 -44.24 6.64
N ASP A 265 4.55 -45.04 7.63
CA ASP A 265 3.40 -44.74 8.47
C ASP A 265 3.66 -43.54 9.39
N CYS A 266 4.86 -43.42 9.97
CA CYS A 266 5.26 -42.22 10.71
C CYS A 266 5.26 -40.97 9.81
N ASP A 267 5.83 -41.05 8.61
CA ASP A 267 5.85 -39.93 7.65
C ASP A 267 4.43 -39.53 7.22
N ASN A 268 3.56 -40.53 6.96
CA ASN A 268 2.15 -40.30 6.64
C ASN A 268 1.40 -39.63 7.81
N HIS A 269 1.67 -40.05 9.05
CA HIS A 269 1.07 -39.44 10.22
C HIS A 269 1.48 -37.97 10.36
N GLY A 270 2.77 -37.65 10.20
CA GLY A 270 3.25 -36.27 10.22
C GLY A 270 2.64 -35.41 9.10
N LEU A 271 2.46 -35.97 7.90
CA LEU A 271 1.78 -35.28 6.80
C LEU A 271 0.29 -35.04 7.10
N GLN A 272 -0.40 -35.99 7.74
CA GLN A 272 -1.79 -35.82 8.17
C GLN A 272 -1.93 -34.73 9.24
N GLU A 273 -1.02 -34.67 10.20
CA GLU A 273 -0.99 -33.61 11.20
C GLU A 273 -0.77 -32.24 10.55
N GLN A 274 0.21 -32.10 9.65
CA GLN A 274 0.43 -30.87 8.88
C GLN A 274 -0.80 -30.45 8.08
N HIS A 275 -1.43 -31.40 7.40
CA HIS A 275 -2.66 -31.15 6.64
C HIS A 275 -3.80 -30.67 7.56
N SER A 276 -3.97 -31.30 8.72
CA SER A 276 -4.97 -30.89 9.71
C SER A 276 -4.68 -29.48 10.26
N SER A 277 -3.41 -29.14 10.49
CA SER A 277 -2.99 -27.81 10.92
C SER A 277 -3.31 -26.75 9.88
N LEU A 278 -2.98 -27.01 8.60
CA LEU A 278 -3.30 -26.09 7.50
C LEU A 278 -4.82 -25.90 7.31
N ILE A 279 -5.62 -26.95 7.49
CA ILE A 279 -7.09 -26.85 7.48
C ILE A 279 -7.58 -25.91 8.60
N ASN A 280 -7.03 -26.04 9.81
CA ASN A 280 -7.40 -25.18 10.95
C ASN A 280 -6.98 -23.72 10.73
N GLU A 281 -5.80 -23.49 10.14
CA GLU A 281 -5.35 -22.15 9.76
C GLU A 281 -6.27 -21.54 8.69
N LEU A 282 -6.61 -22.29 7.63
CA LEU A 282 -7.56 -21.86 6.61
C LEU A 282 -8.93 -21.53 7.21
N ALA A 283 -9.44 -22.36 8.12
CA ALA A 283 -10.71 -22.09 8.81
C ALA A 283 -10.64 -20.79 9.63
N THR A 284 -9.51 -20.55 10.31
CA THR A 284 -9.27 -19.33 11.09
C THR A 284 -9.19 -18.09 10.21
N ILE A 285 -8.48 -18.17 9.08
CA ILE A 285 -8.38 -17.07 8.10
C ILE A 285 -9.74 -16.78 7.48
N ASN A 286 -10.48 -17.81 7.05
CA ASN A 286 -11.83 -17.65 6.50
C ASN A 286 -12.79 -17.00 7.50
N LYS A 287 -12.70 -17.36 8.78
CA LYS A 287 -13.47 -16.69 9.84
C LYS A 287 -13.12 -15.20 9.94
N LYS A 288 -11.84 -14.84 9.97
CA LYS A 288 -11.40 -13.43 10.01
C LYS A 288 -11.88 -12.64 8.79
N ILE A 289 -11.83 -13.24 7.60
CA ILE A 289 -12.33 -12.61 6.37
C ILE A 289 -13.83 -12.36 6.48
N SER A 290 -14.61 -13.35 6.94
CA SER A 290 -16.05 -13.22 7.15
C SER A 290 -16.38 -12.10 8.17
N ASP A 291 -15.64 -12.03 9.27
CA ASP A 291 -15.81 -10.99 10.30
C ASP A 291 -15.52 -9.58 9.74
N VAL A 292 -14.46 -9.43 8.94
CA VAL A 292 -14.11 -8.16 8.29
C VAL A 292 -15.15 -7.78 7.23
N GLN A 293 -15.62 -8.73 6.42
CA GLN A 293 -16.68 -8.48 5.44
C GLN A 293 -17.99 -8.04 6.10
N CYS A 294 -18.36 -8.66 7.22
CA CYS A 294 -19.54 -8.28 7.99
C CYS A 294 -19.42 -6.86 8.54
N LYS A 295 -18.26 -6.48 9.09
CA LYS A 295 -17.99 -5.10 9.54
C LYS A 295 -18.05 -4.09 8.39
N ALA A 296 -17.39 -4.39 7.27
CA ALA A 296 -17.41 -3.51 6.11
C ALA A 296 -18.83 -3.32 5.53
N ALA A 297 -19.64 -4.39 5.49
CA ALA A 297 -21.03 -4.32 5.07
C ALA A 297 -21.88 -3.46 6.01
N ASN A 298 -21.65 -3.56 7.32
CA ASN A 298 -22.31 -2.71 8.32
C ASN A 298 -21.92 -1.24 8.16
N ASP A 299 -20.64 -0.94 7.98
CA ASP A 299 -20.14 0.43 7.79
C ASP A 299 -20.69 1.04 6.49
N MET A 300 -20.76 0.26 5.41
CA MET A 300 -21.42 0.67 4.17
C MET A 300 -22.90 1.01 4.37
N ALA A 301 -23.62 0.24 5.19
CA ALA A 301 -25.02 0.51 5.49
C ALA A 301 -25.18 1.84 6.24
N ILE A 302 -24.34 2.07 7.26
CA ILE A 302 -24.33 3.33 8.04
C ILE A 302 -24.02 4.53 7.14
N LEU A 303 -22.99 4.45 6.30
CA LEU A 303 -22.62 5.54 5.39
C LEU A 303 -23.71 5.80 4.34
N THR A 304 -24.39 4.76 3.87
CA THR A 304 -25.52 4.89 2.93
C THR A 304 -26.69 5.61 3.59
N GLU A 305 -27.00 5.28 4.85
CA GLU A 305 -28.02 5.97 5.63
C GLU A 305 -27.67 7.44 5.86
N GLU A 306 -26.42 7.74 6.23
CA GLU A 306 -25.97 9.12 6.42
C GLU A 306 -26.01 9.93 5.13
N LEU A 307 -25.60 9.35 4.00
CA LEU A 307 -25.67 9.99 2.69
C LEU A 307 -27.13 10.31 2.32
N ASN A 308 -28.05 9.37 2.55
CA ASN A 308 -29.48 9.61 2.34
C ASN A 308 -30.02 10.73 3.24
N ARG A 309 -29.61 10.77 4.52
CA ARG A 309 -29.97 11.85 5.46
C ARG A 309 -29.43 13.22 5.01
N LEU A 310 -28.23 13.27 4.46
CA LEU A 310 -27.66 14.52 3.93
C LEU A 310 -28.38 14.97 2.66
N ARG A 311 -28.77 14.03 1.78
CA ARG A 311 -29.58 14.32 0.59
C ARG A 311 -30.95 14.89 0.94
N THR A 312 -31.65 14.32 1.92
CA THR A 312 -32.94 14.85 2.35
C THR A 312 -32.79 16.26 2.94
N LYS A 313 -31.80 16.47 3.82
CA LYS A 313 -31.50 17.80 4.37
C LYS A 313 -31.16 18.83 3.28
N SER A 314 -30.40 18.42 2.27
CA SER A 314 -30.08 19.28 1.12
C SER A 314 -31.35 19.63 0.33
N ALA A 315 -32.25 18.67 0.11
CA ALA A 315 -33.52 18.91 -0.58
C ALA A 315 -34.43 19.88 0.20
N ASP A 316 -34.49 19.74 1.53
CA ASP A 316 -35.24 20.65 2.41
C ASP A 316 -34.68 22.08 2.37
N GLN A 317 -33.35 22.21 2.33
CA GLN A 317 -32.68 23.51 2.20
C GLN A 317 -32.97 24.16 0.84
N ILE A 318 -32.92 23.40 -0.25
CA ILE A 318 -33.29 23.89 -1.59
C ILE A 318 -34.74 24.37 -1.59
N CYS A 319 -35.68 23.59 -1.05
CA CYS A 319 -37.09 24.00 -0.93
C CYS A 319 -37.26 25.29 -0.11
N THR A 320 -36.45 25.48 0.94
CA THR A 320 -36.47 26.71 1.75
C THR A 320 -35.94 27.91 0.96
N ILE A 321 -34.86 27.72 0.19
CA ILE A 321 -34.28 28.76 -0.68
C ILE A 321 -35.30 29.17 -1.74
N ASP A 322 -35.97 28.22 -2.39
CA ASP A 322 -36.98 28.49 -3.42
C ASP A 322 -38.14 29.34 -2.85
N LYS A 323 -38.64 29.01 -1.65
CA LYS A 323 -39.68 29.81 -0.96
C LYS A 323 -39.21 31.22 -0.63
N LEU A 324 -37.96 31.39 -0.21
CA LEU A 324 -37.38 32.70 0.08
C LEU A 324 -37.23 33.51 -1.21
N MET A 325 -36.77 32.90 -2.30
CA MET A 325 -36.69 33.53 -3.62
C MET A 325 -38.06 33.97 -4.12
N GLU A 326 -39.09 33.13 -4.01
CA GLU A 326 -40.47 33.47 -4.37
C GLU A 326 -40.98 34.66 -3.54
N THR A 327 -40.72 34.67 -2.24
CA THR A 327 -41.09 35.79 -1.35
C THR A 327 -40.38 37.09 -1.76
N ILE A 328 -39.09 37.03 -2.08
CA ILE A 328 -38.32 38.20 -2.56
C ILE A 328 -38.91 38.69 -3.89
N GLN A 329 -39.24 37.80 -4.81
CA GLN A 329 -39.82 38.18 -6.10
C GLN A 329 -41.18 38.88 -5.93
N ILE A 330 -42.06 38.34 -5.08
CA ILE A 330 -43.37 38.95 -4.76
C ILE A 330 -43.19 40.33 -4.11
N THR A 331 -42.26 40.47 -3.16
CA THR A 331 -42.01 41.78 -2.50
C THR A 331 -41.42 42.81 -3.46
N MET A 332 -40.54 42.40 -4.37
CA MET A 332 -40.02 43.26 -5.44
C MET A 332 -41.13 43.72 -6.39
N GLU A 333 -42.03 42.83 -6.81
CA GLU A 333 -43.17 43.17 -7.67
C GLU A 333 -44.13 44.16 -6.98
N ASN A 334 -44.48 43.91 -5.72
CA ASN A 334 -45.34 44.80 -4.92
C ASN A 334 -44.72 46.19 -4.71
N SER A 335 -43.40 46.26 -4.44
CA SER A 335 -42.70 47.55 -4.29
C SER A 335 -42.70 48.38 -5.58
N LYS A 336 -42.68 47.72 -6.75
CA LYS A 336 -42.71 48.36 -8.05
C LYS A 336 -44.10 48.92 -8.38
N THR A 337 -45.17 48.20 -7.99
CA THR A 337 -46.54 48.69 -8.16
C THR A 337 -46.82 49.92 -7.28
N ASP A 338 -46.37 49.92 -6.03
CA ASP A 338 -46.59 51.04 -5.08
C ASP A 338 -45.87 52.33 -5.49
N SER A 339 -44.69 52.23 -6.10
CA SER A 339 -44.00 53.40 -6.68
C SER A 339 -44.77 54.02 -7.85
N THR A 340 -45.61 53.25 -8.55
CA THR A 340 -46.30 53.72 -9.75
C THR A 340 -47.63 54.39 -9.39
N THR A 341 -48.34 53.89 -8.37
CA THR A 341 -49.56 54.51 -7.84
C THR A 341 -49.29 55.85 -7.15
N ASN A 342 -48.18 56.00 -6.42
CA ASN A 342 -47.80 57.30 -5.83
C ASN A 342 -47.42 58.38 -6.85
N LYS A 343 -47.08 58.02 -8.09
CA LYS A 343 -46.79 59.00 -9.16
C LYS A 343 -48.06 59.57 -9.80
N ILE A 344 -49.17 58.82 -9.78
CA ILE A 344 -50.44 59.23 -10.41
C ILE A 344 -51.22 60.21 -9.52
N THR A 345 -51.08 60.12 -8.19
CA THR A 345 -51.75 61.02 -7.24
C THR A 345 -51.13 62.42 -7.18
N CYS A 346 -49.86 62.62 -7.54
CA CYS A 346 -49.25 63.95 -7.61
C CYS A 346 -49.55 64.74 -8.90
N SER A 347 -50.21 64.14 -9.89
CA SER A 347 -50.53 64.79 -11.17
C SER A 347 -51.98 65.28 -11.31
N LEU A 348 -52.82 65.15 -10.28
CA LEU A 348 -54.23 65.53 -10.33
C LEU A 348 -54.59 66.85 -9.62
N ASP A 349 -53.61 67.63 -9.17
CA ASP A 349 -53.80 68.89 -8.43
C ASP A 349 -53.24 70.14 -9.15
N ARG A 350 -53.32 70.17 -10.49
CA ARG A 350 -53.03 71.38 -11.27
C ARG A 350 -54.10 71.72 -12.29
#